data_AF-A0AAJ4FAZ4-F1
#
_entry.id   AF-A0AAJ4FAZ4-F1
#
_cell.length_a   1.000
_cell.length_b   1.000
_cell.length_c   1.000
_cell.angle_alpha   90.00
_cell.angle_beta   90.00
_cell.angle_gamma   90.00
#
_symmetry.space_group_name_H-M   'P 1'
#
loop_
_entity.id
_entity.type
_entity.pdbx_description
1 polymer ?
#
loop_
_entity_poly.entity_id
_entity_poly.type
_entity_poly.pdbx_seq_one_letter_code
_entity_poly.pdbx_strand_id
1 'polypeptide(L)'
;MKKSVSALGLSLLFCVSHTFAQQPVADDRLMANHCLSEIQALYKTNPEVMALLEGTRVKDNSVALDRYDAKVGSQHIASELKATVERRDRVVGQILCLLDEDKILYKTFFNTEQH
;
A
#
# COMPACT_ATOMS: atom_id res chain seq x y z
N MET A 1 54.77 10.84 43.79
CA MET A 1 53.33 10.58 43.98
C MET A 1 52.62 10.83 42.66
N LYS A 2 52.04 9.79 42.05
CA LYS A 2 51.22 9.87 40.84
C LYS A 2 49.81 10.35 41.22
N LYS A 3 49.25 11.32 40.50
CA LYS A 3 47.78 11.50 40.44
C LYS A 3 47.38 11.68 38.98
N SER A 4 46.42 10.86 38.59
CA SER A 4 46.03 10.51 37.24
C SER A 4 44.74 11.25 36.86
N VAL A 5 44.78 11.94 35.72
CA VAL A 5 43.85 12.01 34.57
C VAL A 5 42.32 11.76 34.75
N SER A 6 41.59 12.65 34.06
CA SER A 6 40.27 12.54 33.37
C SER A 6 38.97 12.43 34.16
N ALA A 7 38.01 13.31 33.83
CA ALA A 7 37.03 13.03 32.77
C ALA A 7 36.19 14.28 32.47
N LEU A 8 36.36 14.86 31.28
CA LEU A 8 35.39 15.77 30.66
C LEU A 8 34.16 14.94 30.27
N GLY A 9 33.06 15.11 30.99
CA GLY A 9 31.78 14.49 30.67
C GLY A 9 31.16 15.13 29.43
N LEU A 10 31.37 14.49 28.27
CA LEU A 10 30.69 14.83 27.03
C LEU A 10 29.28 14.21 27.04
N SER A 11 28.28 14.96 27.47
CA SER A 11 26.87 14.55 27.34
C SER A 11 26.40 14.70 25.89
N LEU A 12 26.46 13.60 25.14
CA LEU A 12 25.78 13.47 23.86
C LEU A 12 24.31 13.09 24.12
N LEU A 13 23.45 14.11 24.18
CA LEU A 13 22.00 13.94 24.04
C LEU A 13 21.72 13.49 22.60
N PHE A 14 21.59 12.17 22.42
CA PHE A 14 21.09 11.58 21.18
C PHE A 14 19.63 11.98 21.00
N CYS A 15 19.38 12.97 20.13
CA CYS A 15 18.06 13.22 19.57
C CYS A 15 17.63 11.96 18.80
N VAL A 16 16.70 11.19 19.36
CA VAL A 16 16.06 10.07 18.67
C VAL A 16 15.15 10.65 17.61
N SER A 17 15.70 10.89 16.42
CA SER A 17 14.91 11.12 15.22
C SER A 17 14.04 9.89 15.00
N HIS A 18 12.75 10.00 15.27
CA HIS A 18 11.77 9.02 14.81
C HIS A 18 11.72 9.15 13.29
N THR A 19 12.55 8.38 12.60
CA THR A 19 12.41 8.16 11.17
C THR A 19 11.08 7.44 10.98
N PHE A 20 10.03 8.17 10.60
CA PHE A 20 8.82 7.54 10.09
C PHE A 20 9.27 6.67 8.92
N ALA A 21 9.15 5.35 9.06
CA ALA A 21 9.49 4.40 8.01
C ALA A 21 8.47 4.55 6.87
N GLN A 22 8.69 5.54 6.01
CA GLN A 22 8.06 5.65 4.71
C GLN A 22 8.57 4.45 3.89
N GLN A 23 7.71 3.44 3.71
CA GLN A 23 8.00 2.37 2.76
C GLN A 23 8.17 2.98 1.36
N PRO A 24 8.97 2.37 0.48
CA PRO A 24 9.16 2.89 -0.86
C PRO A 24 7.81 2.86 -1.60
N VAL A 25 7.33 4.04 -2.02
CA VAL A 25 6.15 4.22 -2.90
C VAL A 25 6.20 3.32 -4.14
N ALA A 26 7.40 2.92 -4.57
CA ALA A 26 7.63 2.00 -5.67
C ALA A 26 7.09 0.58 -5.42
N ASP A 27 7.28 0.05 -4.20
CA ASP A 27 6.86 -1.31 -3.83
C ASP A 27 5.34 -1.36 -3.68
N ASP A 28 4.76 -0.34 -3.04
CA ASP A 28 3.30 -0.21 -2.89
C ASP A 28 2.61 -0.13 -4.26
N ARG A 29 3.20 0.59 -5.22
CA ARG A 29 2.68 0.65 -6.59
C ARG A 29 2.81 -0.68 -7.33
N LEU A 30 3.87 -1.44 -7.10
CA LEU A 30 4.00 -2.78 -7.66
C LEU A 30 2.88 -3.69 -7.14
N MET A 31 2.64 -3.68 -5.83
CA MET A 31 1.57 -4.44 -5.20
C MET A 31 0.17 -3.99 -5.68
N ALA A 32 -0.06 -2.69 -5.83
CA ALA A 32 -1.31 -2.16 -6.39
C ALA A 32 -1.58 -2.70 -7.81
N ASN A 33 -0.56 -2.72 -8.66
CA ASN A 33 -0.66 -3.27 -10.02
C ASN A 33 -0.89 -4.78 -10.01
N HIS A 34 -0.22 -5.51 -9.12
CA HIS A 34 -0.45 -6.95 -8.95
C HIS A 34 -1.90 -7.21 -8.54
N CYS A 35 -2.43 -6.46 -7.57
CA CYS A 35 -3.82 -6.59 -7.16
C CYS A 35 -4.81 -6.26 -8.28
N LEU A 36 -4.59 -5.19 -9.06
CA LEU A 36 -5.43 -4.90 -10.23
C LEU A 36 -5.40 -6.04 -11.25
N SER A 37 -4.22 -6.61 -11.52
CA SER A 37 -4.07 -7.74 -12.44
C SER A 37 -4.81 -8.98 -11.97
N GLU A 38 -4.75 -9.29 -10.68
CA GLU A 38 -5.49 -10.37 -10.04
C GLU A 38 -7.02 -10.18 -10.14
N ILE A 39 -7.51 -8.94 -10.03
CA ILE A 39 -8.92 -8.60 -10.23
C ILE A 39 -9.33 -8.81 -11.69
N GLN A 40 -8.51 -8.34 -12.64
CA GLN A 40 -8.75 -8.55 -14.07
C GLN A 40 -8.77 -10.03 -14.43
N ALA A 41 -7.86 -10.83 -13.84
CA ALA A 41 -7.82 -12.28 -14.03
C ALA A 41 -9.07 -12.97 -13.46
N LEU A 42 -9.52 -12.55 -12.26
CA LEU A 42 -10.72 -13.08 -11.61
C LEU A 42 -11.97 -12.91 -12.48
N TYR A 43 -12.11 -11.76 -13.15
CA TYR A 43 -13.27 -11.44 -13.95
C TYR A 43 -13.11 -11.72 -15.46
N LYS A 44 -12.00 -12.33 -15.89
CA LYS A 44 -11.68 -12.53 -17.32
C LYS A 44 -12.79 -13.16 -18.16
N THR A 45 -13.61 -14.02 -17.56
CA THR A 45 -14.72 -14.72 -18.22
C THR A 45 -16.08 -14.02 -18.08
N ASN A 46 -16.15 -12.91 -17.34
CA ASN A 46 -17.34 -12.08 -17.20
C ASN A 46 -17.23 -10.86 -18.12
N PRO A 47 -17.87 -10.87 -19.31
CA PRO A 47 -17.72 -9.81 -20.30
C PRO A 47 -18.25 -8.45 -19.83
N GLU A 48 -19.29 -8.44 -19.00
CA GLU A 48 -19.87 -7.20 -18.46
C GLU A 48 -18.88 -6.49 -17.53
N VAL A 49 -18.28 -7.24 -16.59
CA VAL A 49 -17.27 -6.67 -15.68
C VAL A 49 -15.99 -6.33 -16.42
N MET A 50 -15.59 -7.15 -17.41
CA MET A 50 -14.41 -6.85 -18.23
C MET A 50 -14.57 -5.58 -19.06
N ALA A 51 -15.77 -5.23 -19.52
CA ALA A 51 -16.00 -3.95 -20.18
C ALA A 51 -15.65 -2.75 -19.29
N LEU A 52 -15.71 -2.89 -17.96
CA LEU A 52 -15.31 -1.88 -16.98
C LEU A 52 -13.80 -1.90 -16.70
N LEU A 53 -13.17 -3.07 -16.69
CA LEU A 53 -11.76 -3.27 -16.30
C LEU A 53 -10.76 -3.29 -17.47
N GLU A 54 -11.24 -3.43 -18.71
CA GLU A 54 -10.36 -3.51 -19.87
C GLU A 54 -9.62 -2.19 -20.10
N GLY A 55 -8.32 -2.27 -20.36
CA GLY A 55 -7.47 -1.10 -20.61
C GLY A 55 -7.31 -0.15 -19.42
N THR A 56 -7.67 -0.59 -18.21
CA THR A 56 -7.47 0.20 -16.99
C THR A 56 -6.08 -0.01 -16.41
N ARG A 57 -5.57 1.00 -15.72
CA ARG A 57 -4.31 0.96 -14.97
C ARG A 57 -4.46 1.65 -13.62
N VAL A 58 -3.55 1.35 -12.69
CA VAL A 58 -3.41 2.14 -11.46
C VAL A 58 -2.94 3.54 -11.83
N LYS A 59 -3.65 4.57 -11.33
CA LYS A 59 -3.26 5.97 -11.50
C LYS A 59 -2.01 6.27 -10.70
N ASP A 60 -1.07 6.99 -11.29
CA ASP A 60 0.17 7.38 -10.61
C ASP A 60 -0.12 8.22 -9.36
N ASN A 61 0.70 8.01 -8.32
CA ASN A 61 0.62 8.72 -7.04
C ASN A 61 -0.76 8.63 -6.34
N SER A 62 -1.54 7.58 -6.61
CA SER A 62 -2.86 7.36 -6.00
C SER A 62 -2.91 6.20 -4.98
N VAL A 63 -1.78 5.51 -4.78
CA VAL A 63 -1.70 4.36 -3.90
C VAL A 63 -1.63 4.83 -2.44
N ALA A 64 -2.51 4.30 -1.61
CA ALA A 64 -2.51 4.45 -0.17
C ALA A 64 -2.39 3.07 0.48
N LEU A 65 -1.49 2.95 1.45
CA LEU A 65 -1.26 1.73 2.19
C LEU A 65 -1.42 2.00 3.69
N ASP A 66 -2.46 1.43 4.28
CA ASP A 66 -2.70 1.45 5.71
C ASP A 66 -2.14 0.16 6.31
N ARG A 67 -1.33 0.22 7.38
CA ARG A 67 -0.77 -0.96 8.06
C ARG A 67 -1.44 -1.21 9.40
N TYR A 68 -1.61 -2.47 9.73
CA TYR A 68 -2.26 -2.90 10.96
C TYR A 68 -1.40 -3.91 11.71
N ASP A 69 -1.09 -3.61 12.97
CA ASP A 69 -0.36 -4.52 13.86
C ASP A 69 -1.31 -5.51 14.56
N ALA A 70 -2.62 -5.27 14.48
CA ALA A 70 -3.67 -6.06 15.14
C ALA A 70 -4.66 -6.61 14.10
N LYS A 71 -5.43 -7.61 14.52
CA LYS A 71 -6.49 -8.18 13.68
C LYS A 71 -7.53 -7.11 13.34
N VAL A 72 -8.02 -7.13 12.10
CA VAL A 72 -9.23 -6.39 11.68
C VAL A 72 -10.39 -7.37 11.70
N GLY A 73 -11.28 -7.19 12.69
CA GLY A 73 -12.27 -8.21 13.04
C GLY A 73 -11.60 -9.49 13.57
N SER A 74 -11.92 -10.65 12.98
CA SER A 74 -11.30 -11.94 13.34
C SER A 74 -10.09 -12.31 12.48
N GLN A 75 -9.88 -11.64 11.35
CA GLN A 75 -8.83 -11.92 10.38
C GLN A 75 -7.58 -11.09 10.69
N HIS A 76 -6.41 -11.70 10.62
CA HIS A 76 -5.17 -10.93 10.58
C HIS A 76 -5.01 -10.36 9.17
N ILE A 77 -4.88 -9.05 9.07
CA ILE A 77 -4.42 -8.35 7.88
C ILE A 77 -3.21 -7.53 8.32
N ALA A 78 -2.12 -7.60 7.56
CA ALA A 78 -0.95 -6.77 7.79
C ALA A 78 -1.17 -5.37 7.19
N SER A 79 -1.90 -5.28 6.07
CA SER A 79 -2.15 -4.01 5.42
C SER A 79 -3.41 -3.99 4.55
N GLU A 80 -3.93 -2.78 4.33
CA GLU A 80 -4.99 -2.45 3.37
C GLU A 80 -4.41 -1.50 2.33
N LEU A 81 -4.43 -1.93 1.07
CA LEU A 81 -4.01 -1.14 -0.07
C LEU A 81 -5.24 -0.62 -0.81
N LYS A 82 -5.27 0.68 -1.06
CA LYS A 82 -6.24 1.34 -1.94
C LYS A 82 -5.51 2.03 -3.07
N ALA A 83 -6.06 1.98 -4.28
CA ALA A 83 -5.52 2.76 -5.38
C ALA A 83 -6.63 3.21 -6.34
N THR A 84 -6.45 4.38 -6.95
CA THR A 84 -7.34 4.85 -8.01
C THR A 84 -7.02 4.13 -9.30
N VAL A 85 -8.06 3.76 -10.05
CA VAL A 85 -7.97 3.12 -11.36
C VAL A 85 -8.44 4.10 -12.42
N GLU A 86 -7.64 4.23 -13.48
CA GLU A 86 -7.96 5.08 -14.62
C GLU A 86 -7.89 4.34 -15.94
N ARG A 87 -8.69 4.80 -16.90
CA ARG A 87 -8.64 4.40 -18.31
C ARG A 87 -8.26 5.63 -19.10
N ARG A 88 -7.13 5.55 -19.81
CA ARG A 88 -6.46 6.72 -20.41
C ARG A 88 -6.15 7.74 -19.30
N ASP A 89 -6.91 8.83 -19.24
CA ASP A 89 -6.77 9.90 -18.23
C ASP A 89 -8.07 10.15 -17.44
N ARG A 90 -9.05 9.23 -17.55
CA ARG A 90 -10.31 9.29 -16.80
C ARG A 90 -10.28 8.30 -15.66
N VAL A 91 -10.58 8.76 -14.44
CA VAL A 91 -10.81 7.88 -13.28
C VAL A 91 -12.08 7.08 -13.50
N VAL A 92 -11.98 5.76 -13.42
CA VAL A 92 -13.11 4.82 -13.61
C VAL A 92 -13.48 4.07 -12.34
N GLY A 93 -12.60 4.05 -11.34
CA GLY A 93 -12.88 3.34 -10.11
C GLY A 93 -11.73 3.35 -9.12
N GLN A 94 -11.85 2.49 -8.13
CA GLN A 94 -10.84 2.24 -7.12
C GLN A 94 -10.70 0.74 -6.87
N ILE A 95 -9.49 0.29 -6.53
CA ILE A 95 -9.27 -1.06 -6.01
C ILE A 95 -9.06 -1.01 -4.49
N LEU A 96 -9.45 -2.08 -3.83
CA LEU A 96 -9.10 -2.36 -2.44
C LEU A 96 -8.55 -3.78 -2.34
N CYS A 97 -7.42 -3.91 -1.64
CA CYS A 97 -6.72 -5.17 -1.43
C CYS A 97 -6.37 -5.29 0.04
N LEU A 98 -6.80 -6.37 0.68
CA LEU A 98 -6.35 -6.72 2.03
C LEU A 98 -5.21 -7.69 1.92
N LEU A 99 -4.10 -7.39 2.57
CA LEU A 99 -2.85 -8.10 2.46
C LEU A 99 -2.43 -8.66 3.81
N ASP A 100 -1.81 -9.83 3.79
CA ASP A 100 -0.99 -10.37 4.88
C ASP A 100 0.42 -10.50 4.33
N GLU A 101 1.30 -9.59 4.73
CA GLU A 101 2.55 -9.28 4.02
C GLU A 101 2.28 -8.99 2.53
N ASP A 102 2.86 -9.78 1.62
CA ASP A 102 2.67 -9.65 0.17
C ASP A 102 1.51 -10.52 -0.37
N LYS A 103 0.81 -11.26 0.51
CA LYS A 103 -0.26 -12.16 0.11
C LYS A 103 -1.60 -11.42 0.09
N ILE A 104 -2.25 -11.39 -1.08
CA ILE A 104 -3.62 -10.88 -1.22
C ILE A 104 -4.62 -11.83 -0.58
N LEU A 105 -5.25 -11.41 0.51
CA LEU A 105 -6.33 -12.11 1.20
C LEU A 105 -7.71 -11.77 0.63
N TYR A 106 -7.90 -10.52 0.21
CA TYR A 106 -9.13 -10.03 -0.40
C TYR A 106 -8.80 -9.00 -1.47
N LYS A 107 -9.58 -8.97 -2.55
CA LYS A 107 -9.42 -8.02 -3.66
C LYS A 107 -10.78 -7.66 -4.25
N THR A 108 -10.99 -6.38 -4.52
CA THR A 108 -12.21 -5.90 -5.16
C THR A 108 -11.97 -4.62 -5.96
N PHE A 109 -12.86 -4.37 -6.91
CA PHE A 109 -12.94 -3.14 -7.69
C PHE A 109 -14.28 -2.46 -7.45
N PHE A 110 -14.23 -1.16 -7.17
CA PHE A 110 -15.40 -0.30 -7.05
C PHE A 110 -15.46 0.61 -8.27
N ASN A 111 -16.48 0.44 -9.11
CA ASN A 111 -16.77 1.39 -10.18
C ASN A 111 -17.22 2.72 -9.55
N THR A 112 -16.59 3.83 -9.93
CA THR A 112 -16.95 5.17 -9.47
C THR A 112 -17.45 6.08 -10.60
N GLU A 113 -17.58 5.56 -11.82
CA GLU A 113 -18.26 6.28 -12.89
C GLU A 113 -19.74 6.44 -12.52
N GLN A 114 -20.19 7.69 -12.38
CA GLN A 114 -21.61 8.01 -12.31
C GLN A 114 -22.20 7.86 -13.72
N HIS A 115 -23.24 7.04 -13.86
CA HIS A 115 -24.06 6.94 -15.07
C HIS A 115 -25.10 8.06 -15.13
#